data_AF-A0A2H6N681-F1
#
_entry.id   AF-A0A2H6N681-F1
#
_cell.length_a   1.000
_cell.length_b   1.000
_cell.length_c   1.000
_cell.angle_alpha   90.00
_cell.angle_beta   90.00
_cell.angle_gamma   90.00
#
_symmetry.space_group_name_H-M   'P 1'
#
loop_
_entity.id
_entity.type
_entity.pdbx_description
1 polymer ?
#
loop_
_entity_poly.entity_id
_entity_poly.type
_entity_poly.pdbx_seq_one_letter_code
_entity_poly.pdbx_strand_id
1 'polypeptide(L)'
;KNISQLSPDGPLPQLPLPYINNSETRVFFGHDRRPAEGEKQAATHISLDQEYISEFSQQWKELEEQVVSTVNRGITLSNFQPTQYCLNRYSNNSRFPLAVVEEPITVEVAFRNPLKVPLLLSDLSLLWKFQPKDFNSKNNGETKEFETCGKDMIGAEVISEFLINSEETKMARLKLFPHQTGELHILGVVYNLGTMQGTTVLDGLDSSIGLLREKYNSTEMSVRGRQDLEIQGPRLNGTKEEKTSIKYGPDRRLDPIITEEMPLLAVFFINFPTLLLCGEIRKTYVEFM
;
A
#
# COMPACT_ATOMS: atom_id res chain seq x y z
N LYS A 1 18.41 -14.55 8.73
CA LYS A 1 17.25 -15.04 9.52
C LYS A 1 16.01 -14.33 8.97
N ASN A 2 14.87 -15.01 8.90
CA ASN A 2 13.65 -14.41 8.38
C ASN A 2 12.82 -13.83 9.55
N ILE A 3 12.33 -12.61 9.40
CA ILE A 3 11.69 -11.84 10.48
C ILE A 3 10.23 -11.64 10.11
N SER A 4 9.32 -11.92 11.03
CA SER A 4 7.87 -11.71 10.84
C SER A 4 7.31 -10.91 12.00
N GLN A 5 6.26 -10.12 11.76
CA GLN A 5 5.53 -9.40 12.81
C GLN A 5 4.75 -10.33 13.79
N LEU A 6 4.83 -11.65 13.62
CA LEU A 6 4.15 -12.60 14.49
C LEU A 6 4.58 -12.38 15.96
N SER A 7 3.57 -12.22 16.82
CA SER A 7 3.73 -12.06 18.26
C SER A 7 4.35 -13.32 18.88
N PRO A 8 4.99 -13.25 20.07
CA PRO A 8 5.55 -14.42 20.76
C PRO A 8 4.50 -15.51 21.13
N ASP A 9 3.20 -15.20 21.06
CA ASP A 9 2.08 -16.06 21.49
C ASP A 9 1.53 -17.06 20.44
N GLY A 10 2.28 -17.36 19.38
CA GLY A 10 1.89 -18.35 18.37
C GLY A 10 1.04 -17.79 17.21
N PRO A 11 0.53 -18.65 16.31
CA PRO A 11 -0.14 -18.21 15.09
C PRO A 11 -1.52 -17.59 15.40
N LEU A 12 -1.72 -16.34 15.01
CA LEU A 12 -3.01 -15.66 15.14
C LEU A 12 -4.10 -16.39 14.33
N PRO A 13 -5.33 -16.52 14.88
CA PRO A 13 -6.44 -17.16 14.18
C PRO A 13 -6.85 -16.33 12.96
N GLN A 14 -7.28 -17.01 11.89
CA GLN A 14 -7.83 -16.35 10.72
C GLN A 14 -9.28 -15.96 11.01
N LEU A 15 -9.59 -14.67 10.93
CA LEU A 15 -10.95 -14.18 11.16
C LEU A 15 -11.77 -14.24 9.87
N PRO A 16 -13.08 -14.58 9.96
CA PRO A 16 -13.93 -14.66 8.78
C PRO A 16 -14.44 -13.29 8.31
N LEU A 17 -14.33 -12.25 9.13
CA LEU A 17 -14.90 -10.93 8.92
C LEU A 17 -13.95 -9.82 9.36
N PRO A 18 -14.01 -8.64 8.73
CA PRO A 18 -14.75 -8.31 7.50
C PRO A 18 -14.22 -9.08 6.27
N TYR A 19 -14.95 -9.08 5.16
CA TYR A 19 -14.44 -9.67 3.92
C TYR A 19 -13.42 -8.75 3.28
N ILE A 20 -12.27 -9.28 2.88
CA ILE A 20 -11.28 -8.54 2.10
C ILE A 20 -11.49 -8.82 0.62
N ASN A 21 -11.58 -7.76 -0.19
CA ASN A 21 -11.55 -7.88 -1.64
C ASN A 21 -10.10 -7.82 -2.14
N ASN A 22 -9.45 -8.99 -2.18
CA ASN A 22 -8.04 -9.11 -2.58
C ASN A 22 -7.76 -8.55 -3.98
N SER A 23 -8.69 -8.67 -4.94
CA SER A 23 -8.45 -8.17 -6.30
C SER A 23 -8.33 -6.65 -6.37
N GLU A 24 -9.06 -5.94 -5.51
CA GLU A 24 -9.04 -4.46 -5.45
C GLU A 24 -7.90 -3.90 -4.59
N THR A 25 -7.04 -4.77 -4.03
CA THR A 25 -5.88 -4.32 -3.25
C THR A 25 -4.91 -3.55 -4.13
N ARG A 26 -4.57 -2.31 -3.76
CA ARG A 26 -3.58 -1.49 -4.48
C ARG A 26 -2.33 -1.33 -3.64
N VAL A 27 -1.17 -1.27 -4.29
CA VAL A 27 0.11 -1.06 -3.61
C VAL A 27 0.78 0.13 -4.24
N PHE A 28 1.14 1.11 -3.42
CA PHE A 28 1.77 2.33 -3.82
C PHE A 28 3.15 2.46 -3.16
N PHE A 29 4.16 2.72 -3.96
CA PHE A 29 5.55 2.91 -3.57
C PHE A 29 5.91 4.38 -3.71
N GLY A 30 6.32 5.00 -2.60
CA GLY A 30 6.76 6.39 -2.59
C GLY A 30 5.96 7.24 -1.62
N HIS A 31 6.31 8.52 -1.58
CA HIS A 31 5.83 9.46 -0.59
C HIS A 31 4.41 9.96 -0.86
N ASP A 32 3.69 10.29 0.22
CA ASP A 32 2.42 11.02 0.08
C ASP A 32 2.64 12.34 -0.65
N ARG A 33 1.61 12.76 -1.38
CA ARG A 33 1.61 14.04 -2.08
C ARG A 33 1.84 15.17 -1.07
N ARG A 34 2.86 15.98 -1.32
CA ARG A 34 3.08 17.21 -0.54
C ARG A 34 1.96 18.21 -0.82
N PRO A 35 1.31 18.78 0.22
CA PRO A 35 0.32 19.82 0.05
C PRO A 35 0.95 21.09 -0.54
N ALA A 36 0.13 21.94 -1.14
CA ALA A 36 0.57 23.27 -1.56
C ALA A 36 0.85 24.14 -0.34
N GLU A 37 1.90 24.95 -0.42
CA GLU A 37 2.32 25.86 0.65
C GLU A 37 2.35 27.30 0.13
N GLY A 38 1.30 28.07 0.43
CA GLY A 38 1.14 29.43 -0.10
C GLY A 38 1.12 29.46 -1.63
N GLU A 39 2.11 30.13 -2.23
CA GLU A 39 2.30 30.22 -3.69
C GLU A 39 3.04 29.01 -4.29
N LYS A 40 3.52 28.07 -3.46
CA LYS A 40 4.26 26.89 -3.89
C LYS A 40 3.32 25.71 -4.11
N GLN A 41 3.35 25.15 -5.31
CA GLN A 41 2.64 23.95 -5.68
C GLN A 41 3.64 22.81 -5.92
N ALA A 42 3.54 21.74 -5.13
CA ALA A 42 4.40 20.56 -5.33
C ALA A 42 4.11 19.90 -6.68
N ALA A 43 5.16 19.39 -7.34
CA ALA A 43 5.01 18.49 -8.47
C ALA A 43 4.18 17.27 -8.05
N THR A 44 3.16 16.95 -8.84
CA THR A 44 2.29 15.80 -8.58
C THR A 44 2.77 14.58 -9.34
N HIS A 45 2.63 13.41 -8.72
CA HIS A 45 2.78 12.11 -9.37
C HIS A 45 1.49 11.29 -9.15
N ILE A 46 1.45 10.07 -9.67
CA ILE A 46 0.35 9.12 -9.51
C ILE A 46 0.07 8.90 -8.02
N SER A 47 -1.19 8.99 -7.59
CA SER A 47 -1.58 8.72 -6.19
C SER A 47 -2.71 7.68 -6.11
N LEU A 48 -2.92 7.14 -4.90
CA LEU A 48 -4.05 6.24 -4.62
C LEU A 48 -5.42 6.93 -4.72
N ASP A 49 -5.48 8.26 -4.67
CA ASP A 49 -6.73 9.02 -4.81
C ASP A 49 -7.21 9.10 -6.27
N GLN A 50 -6.34 8.77 -7.22
CA GLN A 50 -6.67 8.79 -8.64
C GLN A 50 -7.19 7.42 -9.08
N GLU A 51 -8.19 7.43 -9.96
CA GLU A 51 -8.63 6.24 -10.66
C GLU A 51 -7.58 5.81 -11.69
N TYR A 52 -7.47 4.50 -11.90
CA TYR A 52 -6.58 3.97 -12.92
C TYR A 52 -7.20 4.17 -14.30
N ILE A 53 -6.51 4.93 -15.15
CA ILE A 53 -6.90 5.17 -16.55
C ILE A 53 -5.86 4.52 -17.47
N SER A 54 -6.25 3.48 -18.21
CA SER A 54 -5.32 2.69 -19.02
C SER A 54 -4.67 3.50 -20.14
N GLU A 55 -5.41 4.45 -20.74
CA GLU A 55 -4.91 5.31 -21.81
C GLU A 55 -3.74 6.18 -21.33
N PHE A 56 -3.87 6.81 -20.15
CA PHE A 56 -2.78 7.58 -19.57
C PHE A 56 -1.59 6.69 -19.19
N SER A 57 -1.83 5.51 -18.63
CA SER A 57 -0.74 4.58 -18.31
C SER A 57 0.04 4.15 -19.56
N GLN A 58 -0.65 3.93 -20.68
CA GLN A 58 -0.02 3.58 -21.95
C GLN A 58 0.78 4.75 -22.54
N GLN A 59 0.22 5.97 -22.49
CA GLN A 59 0.93 7.19 -22.93
C GLN A 59 2.22 7.42 -22.11
N TRP A 60 2.16 7.27 -20.78
CA TRP A 60 3.35 7.41 -19.94
C TRP A 60 4.42 6.38 -20.27
N LYS A 61 4.01 5.11 -20.48
CA LYS A 61 4.93 4.05 -20.89
C LYS A 61 5.60 4.36 -22.23
N GLU A 62 4.85 4.84 -23.22
CA GLU A 62 5.39 5.23 -24.52
C GLU A 62 6.36 6.40 -24.41
N LEU A 63 6.03 7.41 -23.60
CA LEU A 63 6.92 8.55 -23.35
C LEU A 63 8.25 8.11 -22.72
N GLU A 64 8.21 7.26 -21.69
CA GLU A 64 9.42 6.72 -21.07
C GLU A 64 10.25 5.90 -22.07
N GLU A 65 9.60 5.06 -22.88
CA GLU A 65 10.28 4.25 -23.91
C GLU A 65 10.96 5.14 -24.96
N GLN A 66 10.32 6.24 -25.39
CA GLN A 66 10.90 7.21 -26.32
C GLN A 66 12.09 7.97 -25.71
N VAL A 67 12.04 8.32 -24.42
CA VAL A 67 13.18 8.95 -23.74
C VAL A 67 14.36 8.00 -23.70
N VAL A 68 14.13 6.73 -23.32
CA VAL A 68 15.18 5.70 -23.28
C VAL A 68 15.75 5.44 -24.68
N SER A 69 14.91 5.31 -25.70
CA SER A 69 15.38 5.07 -27.07
C SER A 69 16.22 6.24 -27.58
N THR A 70 15.81 7.48 -27.32
CA THR A 70 16.53 8.70 -27.75
C THR A 70 17.93 8.77 -27.12
N VAL A 71 18.04 8.51 -25.81
CA VAL A 71 19.33 8.46 -25.11
C VAL A 71 20.22 7.33 -25.66
N ASN A 72 19.62 6.20 -26.03
CA ASN A 72 20.32 5.04 -26.59
C ASN A 72 20.43 5.08 -28.13
N ARG A 73 20.41 6.27 -28.74
CA ARG A 73 20.62 6.47 -30.19
C ARG A 73 19.63 5.70 -31.07
N GLY A 74 18.38 5.61 -30.65
CA GLY A 74 17.29 4.92 -31.34
C GLY A 74 17.21 3.42 -31.08
N ILE A 75 18.02 2.87 -30.16
CA ILE A 75 17.97 1.44 -29.80
C ILE A 75 16.98 1.25 -28.66
N THR A 76 15.87 0.57 -28.94
CA THR A 76 14.94 0.12 -27.91
C THR A 76 15.57 -1.04 -27.12
N LEU A 77 15.68 -0.88 -25.80
CA LEU A 77 16.18 -1.92 -24.91
C LEU A 77 15.13 -3.04 -24.77
N SER A 78 15.50 -4.28 -25.08
CA SER A 78 14.61 -5.45 -24.95
C SER A 78 14.15 -5.73 -23.51
N ASN A 79 14.88 -5.19 -22.53
CA ASN A 79 14.61 -5.27 -21.11
C ASN A 79 14.12 -3.94 -20.50
N PHE A 80 13.64 -2.98 -21.32
CA PHE A 80 13.03 -1.75 -20.84
C PHE A 80 11.87 -2.06 -19.88
N GLN A 81 11.80 -1.31 -18.78
CA GLN A 81 10.76 -1.45 -17.77
C GLN A 81 10.22 -0.06 -17.48
N PRO A 82 8.90 0.15 -17.68
CA PRO A 82 8.32 1.41 -17.32
C PRO A 82 8.31 1.58 -15.81
N THR A 83 8.45 2.81 -15.35
CA THR A 83 8.37 3.13 -13.93
C THR A 83 6.92 2.99 -13.48
N GLN A 84 6.69 2.20 -12.44
CA GLN A 84 5.34 2.00 -11.92
C GLN A 84 5.29 2.07 -10.40
N TYR A 85 4.90 3.24 -9.89
CA TYR A 85 4.76 3.49 -8.45
C TYR A 85 3.46 2.96 -7.86
N CYS A 86 2.39 2.82 -8.65
CA CYS A 86 1.10 2.33 -8.19
C CYS A 86 0.70 1.04 -8.94
N LEU A 87 0.63 -0.07 -8.21
CA LEU A 87 0.24 -1.39 -8.69
C LEU A 87 -1.21 -1.71 -8.28
N ASN A 88 -1.94 -2.32 -9.20
CA ASN A 88 -3.33 -2.75 -9.02
C ASN A 88 -3.61 -4.00 -9.87
N ARG A 89 -4.87 -4.41 -9.99
CA ARG A 89 -5.25 -5.59 -10.80
C ARG A 89 -5.05 -5.46 -12.32
N TYR A 90 -4.90 -4.24 -12.83
CA TYR A 90 -4.73 -3.94 -14.25
C TYR A 90 -3.27 -3.74 -14.65
N SER A 91 -2.36 -3.58 -13.68
CA SER A 91 -0.93 -3.46 -13.92
C SER A 91 -0.25 -4.80 -14.21
N ASN A 92 0.96 -4.75 -14.78
CA ASN A 92 1.77 -5.94 -15.00
C ASN A 92 2.52 -6.32 -13.71
N ASN A 93 1.89 -7.16 -12.88
CA ASN A 93 2.45 -7.58 -11.59
C ASN A 93 3.30 -8.86 -11.69
N SER A 94 3.82 -9.21 -12.87
CA SER A 94 4.58 -10.47 -13.04
C SER A 94 5.96 -10.45 -12.37
N ARG A 95 6.48 -9.27 -12.06
CA ARG A 95 7.81 -9.04 -11.49
C ARG A 95 7.70 -8.44 -10.09
N PHE A 96 8.72 -8.70 -9.29
CA PHE A 96 8.87 -8.07 -7.98
C PHE A 96 9.07 -6.55 -8.14
N PRO A 97 8.23 -5.71 -7.55
CA PRO A 97 8.44 -4.26 -7.57
C PRO A 97 9.65 -3.87 -6.74
N LEU A 98 10.21 -2.71 -7.05
CA LEU A 98 11.28 -2.10 -6.25
C LEU A 98 10.68 -1.09 -5.28
N ALA A 99 11.14 -1.12 -4.05
CA ALA A 99 10.89 -0.10 -3.05
C ALA A 99 12.24 0.39 -2.50
N VAL A 100 12.29 1.63 -2.03
CA VAL A 100 13.53 2.26 -1.57
C VAL A 100 13.52 2.30 -0.05
N VAL A 101 14.67 2.09 0.58
CA VAL A 101 14.84 2.29 2.03
C VAL A 101 14.43 3.72 2.42
N GLU A 102 13.78 3.88 3.57
CA GLU A 102 13.13 5.10 4.07
C GLU A 102 11.89 5.58 3.29
N GLU A 103 11.52 4.96 2.17
CA GLU A 103 10.30 5.35 1.43
C GLU A 103 9.08 4.52 1.86
N PRO A 104 7.92 5.17 2.09
CA PRO A 104 6.74 4.43 2.51
C PRO A 104 6.18 3.53 1.42
N ILE A 105 5.74 2.34 1.85
CA ILE A 105 4.98 1.39 1.05
C ILE A 105 3.55 1.42 1.57
N THR A 106 2.63 1.94 0.78
CA THR A 106 1.21 2.05 1.15
C THR A 106 0.41 0.95 0.48
N VAL A 107 -0.23 0.10 1.29
CA VAL A 107 -1.16 -0.92 0.82
C VAL A 107 -2.59 -0.46 1.10
N GLU A 108 -3.37 -0.32 0.03
CA GLU A 108 -4.78 0.00 0.12
C GLU A 108 -5.62 -1.28 0.05
N VAL A 109 -6.34 -1.58 1.13
CA VAL A 109 -7.12 -2.81 1.28
C VAL A 109 -8.61 -2.46 1.35
N ALA A 110 -9.39 -3.15 0.53
CA ALA A 110 -10.84 -3.01 0.47
C ALA A 110 -11.53 -3.96 1.44
N PHE A 111 -12.12 -3.42 2.51
CA PHE A 111 -12.88 -4.19 3.50
C PHE A 111 -14.38 -4.06 3.25
N ARG A 112 -15.09 -5.18 3.28
CA ARG A 112 -16.55 -5.26 3.15
C ARG A 112 -17.16 -5.87 4.39
N ASN A 113 -18.04 -5.14 5.05
CA ASN A 113 -18.88 -5.67 6.10
C ASN A 113 -20.19 -6.22 5.49
N PRO A 114 -20.47 -7.53 5.56
CA PRO A 114 -21.73 -8.10 5.10
C PRO A 114 -22.85 -8.05 6.15
N LEU A 115 -22.55 -7.61 7.38
CA LEU A 115 -23.50 -7.63 8.49
C LEU A 115 -24.34 -6.36 8.56
N LYS A 116 -25.49 -6.48 9.23
CA LYS A 116 -26.39 -5.36 9.55
C LYS A 116 -25.96 -4.50 10.74
N VAL A 117 -24.79 -4.78 11.30
CA VAL A 117 -24.22 -4.09 12.46
C VAL A 117 -22.84 -3.57 12.11
N PRO A 118 -22.42 -2.42 12.66
CA PRO A 118 -21.08 -1.90 12.43
C PRO A 118 -20.01 -2.80 13.05
N LEU A 119 -18.88 -2.92 12.37
CA LEU A 119 -17.67 -3.59 12.84
C LEU A 119 -16.62 -2.53 13.18
N LEU A 120 -15.99 -2.66 14.34
CA LEU A 120 -14.83 -1.86 14.73
C LEU A 120 -13.59 -2.74 14.65
N LEU A 121 -12.63 -2.35 13.82
CA LEU A 121 -11.30 -2.95 13.82
C LEU A 121 -10.38 -2.02 14.62
N SER A 122 -9.80 -2.50 15.71
CA SER A 122 -8.76 -1.77 16.44
C SER A 122 -7.39 -2.40 16.25
N ASP A 123 -6.34 -1.59 16.41
CA ASP A 123 -4.95 -1.97 16.15
C ASP A 123 -4.71 -2.59 14.76
N LEU A 124 -5.39 -2.05 13.74
CA LEU A 124 -5.31 -2.54 12.37
C LEU A 124 -3.93 -2.23 11.78
N SER A 125 -3.20 -3.25 11.37
CA SER A 125 -1.87 -3.14 10.76
C SER A 125 -1.62 -4.24 9.72
N LEU A 126 -0.62 -4.04 8.86
CA LEU A 126 -0.21 -5.06 7.89
C LEU A 126 0.51 -6.20 8.60
N LEU A 127 0.29 -7.42 8.13
CA LEU A 127 1.10 -8.60 8.47
C LEU A 127 2.16 -8.78 7.40
N TRP A 128 3.43 -8.83 7.78
CA TRP A 128 4.52 -8.95 6.84
C TRP A 128 5.64 -9.86 7.35
N LYS A 129 6.51 -10.21 6.41
CA LYS A 129 7.69 -11.05 6.58
C LYS A 129 8.85 -10.42 5.80
N PHE A 130 9.98 -10.21 6.44
CA PHE A 130 11.15 -9.54 5.87
C PHE A 130 12.39 -10.44 5.91
N GLN A 131 13.15 -10.41 4.82
CA GLN A 131 14.42 -11.09 4.69
C GLN A 131 15.50 -10.08 4.30
N PRO A 132 16.36 -9.65 5.23
CA PRO A 132 17.45 -8.73 4.93
C PRO A 132 18.37 -9.29 3.86
N LYS A 133 18.82 -8.43 2.93
CA LYS A 133 19.72 -8.83 1.84
C LYS A 133 20.60 -7.65 1.42
N ASP A 134 21.90 -7.82 1.61
CA ASP A 134 22.90 -6.85 1.17
C ASP A 134 23.22 -7.05 -0.32
N PHE A 135 22.66 -6.20 -1.19
CA PHE A 135 22.89 -6.29 -2.64
C PHE A 135 24.31 -5.88 -3.07
N ASN A 136 25.03 -5.13 -2.23
CA ASN A 136 26.39 -4.65 -2.50
C ASN A 136 27.50 -5.61 -2.04
N SER A 137 27.19 -6.62 -1.22
CA SER A 137 28.20 -7.60 -0.78
C SER A 137 28.43 -8.66 -1.85
N LYS A 138 29.45 -8.45 -2.68
CA LYS A 138 29.97 -9.51 -3.55
C LYS A 138 30.68 -10.55 -2.68
N ASN A 139 29.99 -11.66 -2.44
CA ASN A 139 30.43 -12.95 -1.91
C ASN A 139 30.45 -13.18 -0.39
N ASN A 140 29.99 -14.41 -0.09
CA ASN A 140 30.31 -15.29 1.04
C ASN A 140 29.67 -14.98 2.40
N GLY A 141 28.52 -15.64 2.63
CA GLY A 141 28.44 -16.71 3.64
C GLY A 141 28.64 -16.38 5.11
N GLU A 142 28.78 -15.11 5.50
CA GLU A 142 28.87 -14.72 6.90
C GLU A 142 27.63 -13.93 7.29
N THR A 143 26.65 -14.65 7.81
CA THR A 143 25.44 -14.10 8.41
C THR A 143 25.86 -13.36 9.69
N LYS A 144 26.26 -12.09 9.59
CA LYS A 144 26.43 -11.24 10.77
C LYS A 144 25.10 -11.19 11.49
N GLU A 145 25.09 -11.69 12.72
CA GLU A 145 23.91 -11.74 13.57
C GLU A 145 23.54 -10.32 13.99
N PHE A 146 22.60 -9.71 13.26
CA PHE A 146 21.82 -8.60 13.79
C PHE A 146 20.68 -9.17 14.62
N GLU A 147 20.89 -9.27 15.93
CA GLU A 147 19.82 -9.48 16.93
C GLU A 147 19.05 -8.17 17.17
N THR A 148 18.57 -7.56 16.10
CA THR A 148 17.77 -6.35 16.19
C THR A 148 16.29 -6.75 16.06
N CYS A 149 15.46 -6.27 16.98
CA CYS A 149 14.03 -6.52 17.02
C CYS A 149 13.42 -6.20 15.64
N GLY A 150 12.51 -7.03 15.12
CA GLY A 150 11.96 -6.84 13.76
C GLY A 150 11.31 -5.48 13.49
N LYS A 151 10.91 -4.75 14.55
CA LYS A 151 10.41 -3.38 14.47
C LYS A 151 11.44 -2.35 14.03
N ASP A 152 12.73 -2.63 14.25
CA ASP A 152 13.80 -1.70 13.90
C ASP A 152 14.15 -1.78 12.40
N MET A 153 13.78 -2.88 11.73
CA MET A 153 14.02 -3.06 10.29
C MET A 153 12.87 -2.56 9.41
N ILE A 154 11.62 -2.80 9.83
CA ILE A 154 10.43 -2.33 9.12
C ILE A 154 9.50 -1.67 10.14
N GLY A 155 9.30 -0.37 10.02
CA GLY A 155 8.23 0.35 10.70
C GLY A 155 6.89 -0.01 10.08
N ALA A 156 5.86 -0.16 10.91
CA ALA A 156 4.50 -0.42 10.43
C ALA A 156 3.54 0.57 11.08
N GLU A 157 2.70 1.22 10.27
CA GLU A 157 1.61 2.05 10.76
C GLU A 157 0.51 1.16 11.36
N VAL A 158 -0.03 1.61 12.49
CA VAL A 158 -1.17 0.98 13.16
C VAL A 158 -2.32 1.98 13.18
N ILE A 159 -3.42 1.63 12.52
CA ILE A 159 -4.67 2.40 12.60
C ILE A 159 -5.37 1.97 13.89
N SER A 160 -5.45 2.89 14.86
CA SER A 160 -6.01 2.59 16.18
C SER A 160 -7.47 2.16 16.12
N GLU A 161 -8.29 2.79 15.29
CA GLU A 161 -9.72 2.52 15.13
C GLU A 161 -10.14 2.66 13.67
N PHE A 162 -10.73 1.61 13.12
CA PHE A 162 -11.27 1.57 11.76
C PHE A 162 -12.71 1.02 11.79
N LEU A 163 -13.67 1.94 11.77
CA LEU A 163 -15.09 1.64 11.78
C LEU A 163 -15.60 1.34 10.36
N ILE A 164 -16.28 0.21 10.20
CA ILE A 164 -17.00 -0.18 8.97
C ILE A 164 -18.47 -0.32 9.31
N ASN A 165 -19.32 0.50 8.72
CA ASN A 165 -20.75 0.51 8.97
C ASN A 165 -21.43 -0.76 8.41
N SER A 166 -22.71 -0.90 8.76
CA SER A 166 -23.58 -1.96 8.22
C SER A 166 -23.54 -2.00 6.70
N GLU A 167 -23.29 -3.17 6.12
CA GLU A 167 -23.30 -3.41 4.66
C GLU A 167 -22.35 -2.49 3.85
N GLU A 168 -21.36 -1.86 4.50
CA GLU A 168 -20.43 -0.92 3.89
C GLU A 168 -19.22 -1.63 3.27
N THR A 169 -18.72 -1.10 2.15
CA THR A 169 -17.35 -1.37 1.66
C THR A 169 -16.50 -0.12 1.86
N LYS A 170 -15.39 -0.26 2.60
CA LYS A 170 -14.52 0.84 3.00
C LYS A 170 -13.06 0.48 2.75
N MET A 171 -12.30 1.45 2.22
CA MET A 171 -10.86 1.29 1.96
C MET A 171 -10.06 1.72 3.18
N ALA A 172 -9.05 0.93 3.56
CA ALA A 172 -8.01 1.36 4.51
C ALA A 172 -6.67 1.46 3.79
N ARG A 173 -5.85 2.45 4.16
CA ARG A 173 -4.48 2.61 3.68
C ARG A 173 -3.54 2.32 4.83
N LEU A 174 -2.75 1.27 4.71
CA LEU A 174 -1.80 0.83 5.73
C LEU A 174 -0.38 1.00 5.20
N LYS A 175 0.53 1.52 6.01
CA LYS A 175 1.89 1.84 5.58
C LYS A 175 2.94 0.98 6.25
N LEU A 176 3.98 0.65 5.47
CA LEU A 176 5.25 0.11 5.94
C LEU A 176 6.38 1.09 5.61
N PHE A 177 7.37 1.17 6.50
CA PHE A 177 8.54 2.03 6.41
C PHE A 177 9.78 1.14 6.51
N PRO A 178 10.36 0.72 5.37
CA PRO A 178 11.53 -0.14 5.37
C PRO A 178 12.79 0.67 5.71
N HIS A 179 13.55 0.25 6.73
CA HIS A 179 14.81 0.87 7.14
C HIS A 179 16.05 0.07 6.73
N GLN A 180 15.85 -1.06 6.03
CA GLN A 180 16.93 -1.93 5.58
C GLN A 180 16.62 -2.59 4.24
N THR A 181 17.67 -2.84 3.45
CA THR A 181 17.59 -3.57 2.18
C THR A 181 17.26 -5.05 2.36
N GLY A 182 16.47 -5.61 1.44
CA GLY A 182 15.99 -6.98 1.58
C GLY A 182 14.81 -7.33 0.69
N GLU A 183 14.23 -8.50 0.95
CA GLU A 183 13.00 -8.98 0.33
C GLU A 183 11.87 -8.87 1.35
N LEU A 184 10.83 -8.10 1.03
CA LEU A 184 9.65 -7.93 1.87
C LEU A 184 8.47 -8.69 1.26
N HIS A 185 7.74 -9.39 2.12
CA HIS A 185 6.52 -10.11 1.78
C HIS A 185 5.38 -9.61 2.65
N ILE A 186 4.38 -9.00 2.03
CA ILE A 186 3.17 -8.54 2.70
C ILE A 186 2.16 -9.69 2.65
N LEU A 187 1.88 -10.28 3.80
CA LEU A 187 1.12 -11.52 3.93
C LEU A 187 -0.36 -11.28 4.14
N GLY A 188 -0.74 -10.19 4.80
CA GLY A 188 -2.08 -10.04 5.33
C GLY A 188 -2.30 -8.75 6.11
N VAL A 189 -3.35 -8.76 6.91
CA VAL A 189 -3.66 -7.74 7.92
C VAL A 189 -3.93 -8.40 9.27
N VAL A 190 -3.62 -7.69 10.35
CA VAL A 190 -3.92 -8.08 11.73
C VAL A 190 -4.75 -6.98 12.37
N TYR A 191 -5.77 -7.35 13.14
CA TYR A 191 -6.63 -6.43 13.86
C TYR A 191 -7.34 -7.13 15.02
N ASN A 192 -7.86 -6.33 15.94
CA ASN A 192 -8.84 -6.76 16.93
C ASN A 192 -10.24 -6.46 16.38
N LEU A 193 -11.07 -7.49 16.25
CA LEU A 193 -12.45 -7.36 15.79
C LEU A 193 -13.37 -7.16 16.99
N GLY A 194 -13.99 -5.98 17.08
CA GLY A 194 -15.05 -5.66 18.04
C GLY A 194 -16.36 -5.29 17.35
N THR A 195 -17.45 -5.34 18.10
CA THR A 195 -18.75 -4.81 17.68
C THR A 195 -19.08 -3.59 18.50
N MET A 196 -19.47 -2.49 17.86
CA MET A 196 -20.03 -1.35 18.59
C MET A 196 -21.43 -1.75 19.05
N GLN A 197 -21.62 -1.95 20.35
CA GLN A 197 -22.96 -2.07 20.90
C GLN A 197 -23.62 -0.70 20.78
N GLY A 198 -24.52 -0.56 19.80
CA GLY A 198 -25.45 0.56 19.82
C GLY A 198 -26.22 0.46 21.12
N THR A 199 -26.09 1.46 22.00
CA THR A 199 -27.04 1.68 23.09
C THR A 199 -28.42 1.79 22.45
N THR A 200 -29.14 0.67 22.40
CA THR A 200 -30.55 0.65 22.10
C THR A 200 -31.21 1.38 23.25
N VAL A 201 -31.56 2.64 23.02
CA VAL A 201 -32.42 3.41 23.91
C VAL A 201 -33.79 2.76 23.85
N LEU A 202 -34.01 1.79 24.74
CA LEU A 202 -35.32 1.27 25.09
C LEU A 202 -35.55 1.63 26.55
N ASP A 203 -35.96 2.86 26.82
CA ASP A 203 -37.32 3.19 27.24
C ASP A 203 -37.36 4.69 27.57
N GLY A 204 -38.48 5.35 27.28
CA GLY A 204 -38.58 6.80 27.27
C GLY A 204 -38.39 7.46 28.64
N LEU A 205 -37.65 8.58 28.68
CA LEU A 205 -38.11 9.89 29.17
C LEU A 205 -36.95 10.90 29.15
N ASP A 206 -37.23 12.06 28.57
CA ASP A 206 -36.59 13.37 28.71
C ASP A 206 -35.13 13.64 28.29
N SER A 207 -35.05 14.46 27.24
CA SER A 207 -33.93 15.29 26.84
C SER A 207 -33.43 16.20 27.97
N SER A 208 -32.18 16.06 28.41
CA SER A 208 -31.28 17.18 28.71
C SER A 208 -29.88 16.74 29.15
N ILE A 209 -28.89 17.20 28.40
CA ILE A 209 -27.59 17.75 28.85
C ILE A 209 -26.74 16.89 29.79
N GLY A 210 -25.55 16.51 29.33
CA GLY A 210 -24.41 16.35 30.25
C GLY A 210 -23.38 15.32 29.83
N LEU A 211 -22.32 15.81 29.17
CA LEU A 211 -20.92 15.37 29.31
C LEU A 211 -20.68 14.30 30.41
N LEU A 212 -20.71 13.03 30.03
CA LEU A 212 -19.88 11.99 30.65
C LEU A 212 -19.48 11.00 29.56
N ARG A 213 -18.42 11.35 28.82
CA ARG A 213 -17.51 10.37 28.22
C ARG A 213 -16.73 9.72 29.37
N GLU A 214 -17.45 9.06 30.27
CA GLU A 214 -16.85 8.22 31.28
C GLU A 214 -16.14 7.09 30.54
N LYS A 215 -14.86 6.94 30.87
CA LYS A 215 -14.03 5.80 30.53
C LYS A 215 -14.72 4.55 31.08
N TYR A 216 -15.63 3.97 30.30
CA TYR A 216 -16.03 2.60 30.51
C TYR A 216 -14.83 1.74 30.15
N ASN A 217 -14.10 1.32 31.19
CA ASN A 217 -13.20 0.19 31.17
C ASN A 217 -14.00 -1.12 30.99
N SER A 218 -14.95 -1.15 30.03
CA SER A 218 -15.38 -2.41 29.47
C SER A 218 -14.21 -2.88 28.63
N THR A 219 -13.60 -3.99 29.05
CA THR A 219 -12.82 -4.82 28.14
C THR A 219 -13.74 -5.12 26.96
N GLU A 220 -13.66 -4.30 25.92
CA GLU A 220 -14.49 -4.46 24.73
C GLU A 220 -14.17 -5.87 24.23
N MET A 221 -15.19 -6.73 24.18
CA MET A 221 -15.03 -8.12 23.76
C MET A 221 -14.54 -8.10 22.30
N SER A 222 -13.24 -8.07 22.14
CA SER A 222 -12.57 -8.01 20.86
C SER A 222 -11.76 -9.28 20.65
N VAL A 223 -11.84 -9.80 19.44
CA VAL A 223 -11.09 -11.00 19.06
C VAL A 223 -9.94 -10.56 18.18
N ARG A 224 -8.71 -10.76 18.67
CA ARG A 224 -7.51 -10.52 17.87
C ARG A 224 -7.32 -11.64 16.86
N GLY A 225 -7.08 -11.28 15.62
CA GLY A 225 -6.77 -12.25 14.59
C GLY A 225 -6.20 -11.61 13.33
N ARG A 226 -6.12 -12.41 12.28
CA ARG A 226 -5.53 -12.01 11.00
C ARG A 226 -6.40 -12.39 9.82
N GLN A 227 -6.12 -11.79 8.68
CA GLN A 227 -6.62 -12.24 7.38
C GLN A 227 -5.51 -12.12 6.34
N ASP A 228 -5.37 -13.16 5.53
CA ASP A 228 -4.30 -13.23 4.54
C ASP A 228 -4.73 -12.55 3.23
N LEU A 229 -3.79 -11.83 2.61
CA LEU A 229 -3.97 -11.15 1.34
C LEU A 229 -3.56 -12.09 0.20
N GLU A 230 -4.48 -12.97 -0.19
CA GLU A 230 -4.27 -13.92 -1.28
C GLU A 230 -4.66 -13.30 -2.62
N ILE A 231 -3.68 -12.69 -3.28
CA ILE A 231 -3.87 -12.08 -4.59
C ILE A 231 -3.59 -13.10 -5.70
N GLN A 232 -4.56 -13.25 -6.60
CA GLN A 232 -4.43 -14.09 -7.79
C GLN A 232 -4.10 -13.26 -9.02
N GLY A 233 -3.09 -13.67 -9.79
CA GLY A 233 -2.71 -13.03 -11.04
C GLY A 233 -3.66 -13.34 -12.20
N PRO A 234 -3.37 -12.86 -13.42
CA PRO A 234 -4.25 -13.02 -14.57
C PRO A 234 -4.35 -14.49 -15.03
N ARG A 235 -5.52 -14.90 -15.53
CA ARG A 235 -5.71 -16.24 -16.11
C ARG A 235 -4.87 -16.39 -17.37
N LEU A 236 -4.04 -17.43 -17.41
CA LEU A 236 -3.22 -17.78 -18.56
C LEU A 236 -4.04 -18.55 -19.59
N ASN A 237 -3.87 -18.18 -20.87
CA ASN A 237 -4.59 -18.78 -22.00
C ASN A 237 -3.70 -18.92 -23.25
N GLY A 238 -2.38 -18.89 -23.10
CA GLY A 238 -1.42 -18.95 -24.22
C GLY A 238 -1.24 -20.36 -24.79
N THR A 239 -1.21 -21.37 -23.91
CA THR A 239 -1.00 -22.78 -24.31
C THR A 239 -2.29 -23.62 -24.23
N LYS A 240 -2.30 -24.78 -24.90
CA LYS A 240 -3.45 -25.71 -24.84
C LYS A 240 -3.63 -26.25 -23.42
N GLU A 241 -2.52 -26.48 -22.73
CA GLU A 241 -2.43 -26.92 -21.35
C GLU A 241 -3.03 -25.85 -20.41
N GLU A 242 -2.67 -24.57 -20.57
CA GLU A 242 -3.25 -23.47 -19.77
C GLU A 242 -4.76 -23.33 -19.96
N LYS A 243 -5.24 -23.45 -21.20
CA LYS A 243 -6.68 -23.38 -21.51
C LYS A 243 -7.47 -24.51 -20.87
N THR A 244 -6.90 -25.72 -20.83
CA THR A 244 -7.55 -26.93 -20.33
C THR A 244 -7.44 -27.12 -18.81
N SER A 245 -6.45 -26.49 -18.15
CA SER A 245 -6.17 -26.69 -16.71
C SER A 245 -6.38 -25.46 -15.83
N ILE A 246 -6.94 -24.35 -16.35
CA ILE A 246 -7.17 -23.07 -15.63
C ILE A 246 -5.93 -22.68 -14.79
N LYS A 247 -4.89 -22.20 -15.48
CA LYS A 247 -3.68 -21.69 -14.82
C LYS A 247 -3.74 -20.17 -14.66
N TYR A 248 -3.15 -19.68 -13.58
CA TYR A 248 -3.02 -18.25 -13.31
C TYR A 248 -1.55 -17.85 -13.31
N GLY A 249 -1.27 -16.64 -13.80
CA GLY A 249 0.04 -16.02 -13.76
C GLY A 249 0.38 -15.52 -12.36
N PRO A 250 1.66 -15.16 -12.13
CA PRO A 250 2.07 -14.58 -10.86
C PRO A 250 1.51 -13.15 -10.70
N ASP A 251 1.22 -12.78 -9.46
CA ASP A 251 1.01 -11.40 -9.02
C ASP A 251 1.94 -11.14 -7.83
N ARG A 252 2.93 -10.27 -8.04
CA ARG A 252 4.03 -9.98 -7.11
C ARG A 252 3.88 -8.61 -6.45
N ARG A 253 2.71 -7.97 -6.54
CA ARG A 253 2.53 -6.60 -6.03
C ARG A 253 2.80 -6.47 -4.52
N LEU A 254 2.64 -7.56 -3.77
CA LEU A 254 2.86 -7.65 -2.32
C LEU A 254 4.27 -8.16 -1.94
N ASP A 255 5.14 -8.40 -2.92
CA ASP A 255 6.49 -8.92 -2.72
C ASP A 255 7.58 -7.90 -3.14
N PRO A 256 7.65 -6.67 -2.57
CA PRO A 256 8.67 -5.71 -2.99
C PRO A 256 10.08 -6.10 -2.58
N ILE A 257 11.04 -5.78 -3.44
CA ILE A 257 12.47 -5.82 -3.15
C ILE A 257 12.88 -4.43 -2.66
N ILE A 258 13.37 -4.35 -1.42
CA ILE A 258 13.85 -3.12 -0.81
C ILE A 258 15.30 -2.88 -1.23
N THR A 259 15.53 -1.83 -2.01
CA THR A 259 16.83 -1.39 -2.51
C THR A 259 17.41 -0.27 -1.66
N GLU A 260 18.69 0.03 -1.86
CA GLU A 260 19.39 1.13 -1.17
C GLU A 260 18.69 2.49 -1.40
N GLU A 261 19.02 3.45 -0.53
CA GLU A 261 18.56 4.84 -0.64
C GLU A 261 18.81 5.37 -2.06
N MET A 262 17.78 6.03 -2.61
CA MET A 262 17.82 6.62 -3.94
C MET A 262 17.64 8.13 -3.87
N PRO A 263 18.21 8.89 -4.82
CA PRO A 263 17.99 10.34 -4.87
C PRO A 263 16.52 10.64 -5.13
N LEU A 264 15.89 11.36 -4.19
CA LEU A 264 14.51 11.83 -4.34
C LEU A 264 14.50 13.20 -5.03
N LEU A 265 14.02 13.25 -6.26
CA LEU A 265 13.77 14.53 -6.93
C LEU A 265 12.43 15.10 -6.46
N ALA A 266 12.48 16.14 -5.63
CA ALA A 266 11.30 16.83 -5.16
C ALA A 266 11.31 18.30 -5.61
N VAL A 267 10.20 18.73 -6.20
CA VAL A 267 10.12 19.97 -6.94
C VAL A 267 8.86 20.75 -6.54
N PHE A 268 9.03 22.05 -6.28
CA PHE A 268 7.93 22.99 -6.12
C PHE A 268 7.89 23.97 -7.29
N PHE A 269 6.70 24.22 -7.81
CA PHE A 269 6.42 25.28 -8.74
C PHE A 269 5.90 26.51 -8.00
N ILE A 270 6.50 27.66 -8.25
CA ILE A 270 6.10 28.92 -7.62
C ILE A 270 5.17 29.66 -8.57
N ASN A 271 4.01 30.09 -8.06
CA ASN A 271 2.99 30.80 -8.84
C ASN A 271 2.57 30.02 -10.10
N PHE A 272 2.40 28.69 -9.95
CA PHE A 272 2.01 27.82 -11.06
C PHE A 272 0.61 28.20 -11.55
N PRO A 273 0.43 28.42 -12.87
CA PRO A 273 -0.87 28.82 -13.40
C PRO A 273 -1.90 27.70 -13.23
N THR A 274 -3.06 28.03 -12.68
CA THR A 274 -4.18 27.08 -12.55
C THR A 274 -4.90 26.86 -13.89
N LEU A 275 -4.76 27.80 -14.83
CA LEU A 275 -5.37 27.79 -16.15
C LEU A 275 -4.40 28.39 -17.17
N LEU A 276 -4.40 27.84 -18.38
CA LEU A 276 -3.68 28.35 -19.54
C LEU A 276 -4.59 28.29 -20.77
N LEU A 277 -4.50 29.29 -21.63
CA LEU A 277 -5.16 29.25 -22.94
C LEU A 277 -4.43 28.26 -23.87
N CYS A 278 -5.14 27.74 -24.87
CA CYS A 278 -4.55 26.83 -25.85
C CYS A 278 -3.38 27.52 -26.57
N GLY A 279 -2.17 26.98 -26.42
CA GLY A 279 -0.93 27.54 -26.98
C GLY A 279 -0.28 28.65 -26.15
N GLU A 280 -0.83 29.00 -24.98
CA GLU A 280 -0.20 29.95 -24.08
C GLU A 280 1.07 29.36 -23.45
N ILE A 281 2.18 30.09 -23.57
CA ILE A 281 3.45 29.74 -22.93
C ILE A 281 3.67 30.73 -21.80
N ARG A 282 3.81 30.22 -20.57
CA ARG A 282 4.02 31.04 -19.39
C ARG A 282 5.30 30.63 -18.67
N LYS A 283 6.09 31.63 -18.29
CA LYS A 283 7.26 31.40 -17.43
C LYS A 283 6.79 30.95 -16.05
N THR A 284 7.34 29.84 -15.56
CA THR A 284 7.19 29.38 -14.18
C THR A 284 8.56 29.29 -13.52
N TYR A 285 8.59 29.39 -12.20
CA TYR A 285 9.81 29.21 -11.41
C TYR A 285 9.71 27.89 -10.66
N VAL A 286 10.83 27.21 -10.58
CA VAL A 286 10.94 25.87 -10.03
C VAL A 286 11.97 25.89 -8.92
N GLU A 287 11.61 25.35 -7.77
CA GLU A 287 12.48 25.18 -6.60
C GLU A 287 12.74 23.69 -6.39
N PHE A 288 14.01 23.31 -6.39
CA PHE A 288 14.49 21.96 -6.11
C PHE A 288 14.81 21.85 -4.62
N MET A 289 14.44 20.75 -3.99
CA MET A 289 14.80 20.43 -2.61
C MET A 289 15.92 19.40 -2.53
#